data_AF-A0A967I7J3-F1
#
_entry.id   AF-A0A967I7J3-F1
#
_cell.length_a   1.000
_cell.length_b   1.000
_cell.length_c   1.000
_cell.angle_alpha   90.00
_cell.angle_beta   90.00
_cell.angle_gamma   90.00
#
_symmetry.space_group_name_H-M   'P 1'
#
loop_
_entity.id
_entity.type
_entity.pdbx_description
1 polymer ?
#
loop_
_entity_poly.entity_id
_entity_poly.type
_entity_poly.pdbx_seq_one_letter_code
_entity_poly.pdbx_strand_id
1 'polypeptide(L)' 'MSQEMECMCQQCGVSIYIPEDLISLEDPANAEVKLLSSIHVCENCGGQLALVGKAGDEPHYRLE' A
#
# COMPACT_ATOMS: atom_id res chain seq x y z
N MET A 1 -1.98 -0.95 19.67
CA MET A 1 -2.85 -0.37 18.63
C MET A 1 -2.10 -0.58 17.34
N SER A 2 -2.38 -1.69 16.65
CA SER A 2 -1.62 -2.09 15.46
C SER A 2 -1.98 -1.12 14.34
N GLN A 3 -1.00 -0.34 13.87
CA GLN A 3 -1.17 0.55 12.72
C GLN A 3 -1.01 -0.32 11.46
N GLU A 4 -2.09 -0.91 10.98
CA GLU A 4 -2.08 -1.58 9.67
C GLU A 4 -2.21 -0.54 8.57
N MET A 5 -1.57 -0.76 7.43
CA MET A 5 -1.73 0.05 6.24
C MET A 5 -2.35 -0.75 5.11
N GLU A 6 -3.24 -0.10 4.38
CA GLU A 6 -3.83 -0.65 3.17
C GLU A 6 -2.84 -0.54 2.01
N CYS A 7 -2.58 -1.69 1.40
CA CYS A 7 -1.71 -1.85 0.26
C CYS A 7 -2.52 -2.44 -0.90
N MET A 8 -2.61 -1.74 -2.03
CA MET A 8 -3.33 -2.22 -3.21
C MET A 8 -2.36 -2.79 -4.24
N CYS A 9 -2.65 -3.99 -4.73
CA CYS A 9 -1.91 -4.57 -5.84
C CYS A 9 -2.23 -3.83 -7.14
N GLN A 10 -1.20 -3.30 -7.79
CA GLN A 10 -1.32 -2.57 -9.06
C GLN A 10 -1.67 -3.48 -10.26
N GLN A 11 -1.56 -4.81 -10.11
CA GLN A 11 -1.86 -5.75 -11.19
C GLN A 11 -3.28 -6.34 -11.10
N CYS A 12 -3.72 -6.75 -9.91
CA CYS A 12 -5.01 -7.41 -9.74
C CYS A 12 -6.04 -6.58 -8.96
N GLY A 13 -5.67 -5.44 -8.41
CA GLY A 13 -6.58 -4.52 -7.72
C GLY A 13 -7.03 -4.99 -6.33
N VAL A 14 -6.46 -6.05 -5.78
CA VAL A 14 -6.77 -6.49 -4.42
C VAL A 14 -6.09 -5.58 -3.40
N SER A 15 -6.84 -5.18 -2.37
CA SER A 15 -6.31 -4.52 -1.18
C SER A 15 -5.92 -5.57 -0.13
N ILE A 16 -4.73 -5.43 0.45
CA ILE A 16 -4.27 -6.20 1.59
C ILE A 16 -3.82 -5.26 2.70
N TYR A 17 -3.91 -5.73 3.95
CA TYR A 17 -3.53 -4.94 5.12
C TYR A 17 -2.22 -5.49 5.68
N ILE A 18 -1.20 -4.63 5.73
CA ILE A 18 0.13 -4.99 6.23
C ILE A 18 0.45 -4.14 7.46
N PRO A 19 0.99 -4.72 8.55
CA PRO A 19 1.46 -3.94 9.70
C PRO A 19 2.51 -2.91 9.30
N GLU A 20 2.37 -1.66 9.75
CA GLU A 20 3.31 -0.55 9.49
C GLU A 20 4.76 -0.92 9.82
N ASP A 21 4.98 -1.69 10.88
CA ASP A 21 6.32 -2.15 11.30
C ASP A 21 7.02 -3.05 10.26
N LEU A 22 6.26 -3.67 9.36
CA LEU A 22 6.78 -4.50 8.27
C LEU A 22 6.92 -3.71 6.96
N ILE A 23 6.39 -2.49 6.89
CA ILE A 23 6.41 -1.69 5.66
C ILE A 23 7.72 -0.92 5.57
N SER A 24 8.65 -1.46 4.80
CA SER A 24 9.80 -0.70 4.30
C SER A 24 9.41 -0.03 2.98
N LEU A 25 9.26 1.28 3.03
CA LEU A 25 9.05 2.12 1.86
C LEU A 25 10.40 2.34 1.16
N GLU A 26 10.49 1.97 -0.11
CA GLU A 26 11.55 2.52 -0.94
C GLU A 26 11.16 3.99 -1.21
N ASP A 27 12.11 4.91 -1.06
CA ASP A 27 11.89 6.35 -1.24
C ASP A 27 12.34 6.74 -2.66
N PRO A 28 11.53 6.57 -3.71
CA PRO A 28 11.80 7.20 -4.98
C PRO A 28 11.45 8.68 -4.77
N ALA A 29 12.46 9.54 -4.83
CA ALA A 29 12.41 10.99 -4.57
C ALA A 29 11.36 11.81 -5.36
N ASN A 30 10.40 11.18 -6.04
CA ASN A 30 9.40 11.87 -6.86
C ASN A 30 8.15 11.05 -7.25
N ALA A 31 7.80 9.93 -6.58
CA ALA A 31 6.59 9.19 -6.94
C ALA A 31 5.42 9.55 -6.00
N GLU A 32 4.33 10.06 -6.56
CA GLU A 32 3.04 10.28 -5.87
C GLU A 32 2.50 9.00 -5.21
N VAL A 33 3.06 7.83 -5.57
CA VAL A 33 2.72 6.51 -5.06
C VAL A 33 3.94 5.92 -4.35
N LYS A 34 3.80 5.69 -3.04
CA LYS A 34 4.79 4.99 -2.24
C LYS A 34 4.71 3.49 -2.53
N LEU A 35 5.68 2.97 -3.27
CA LEU A 35 5.78 1.55 -3.55
C LEU A 35 6.42 0.83 -2.37
N LEU A 36 5.86 -0.32 -2.00
CA LEU A 36 6.49 -1.16 -0.99
C LEU A 36 7.75 -1.79 -1.56
N SER A 37 8.73 -2.02 -0.68
CA SER A 37 9.96 -2.73 -1.04
C SER A 37 9.65 -4.07 -1.69
N SER A 38 10.57 -4.51 -2.56
CA SER A 38 10.47 -5.74 -3.37
C SER A 38 10.17 -7.04 -2.58
N ILE A 39 10.23 -7.01 -1.25
CA ILE A 39 9.90 -8.13 -0.35
C ILE A 39 8.38 -8.30 -0.20
N HIS A 40 7.60 -7.22 -0.30
CA HIS A 40 6.15 -7.24 -0.15
C HIS A 40 5.46 -7.22 -1.51
N VAL A 41 5.10 -8.41 -1.98
CA VAL A 41 4.34 -8.62 -3.22
C VAL A 41 2.95 -9.17 -2.91
N CYS A 42 2.02 -9.00 -3.85
CA CYS A 42 0.69 -9.56 -3.74
C CYS A 42 0.74 -11.09 -3.67
N GLU A 43 0.16 -11.70 -2.63
CA GLU A 43 0.12 -13.17 -2.50
C GLU A 43 -0.71 -13.85 -3.60
N ASN A 44 -1.61 -13.13 -4.25
CA ASN A 44 -2.48 -13.66 -5.29
C ASN A 44 -1.82 -13.71 -6.67
N CYS A 45 -1.03 -12.69 -7.04
CA CYS A 45 -0.46 -12.58 -8.39
C CYS A 45 1.05 -12.29 -8.44
N GLY A 46 1.71 -12.14 -7.30
CA GLY A 46 3.13 -11.75 -7.21
C GLY A 46 3.42 -10.31 -7.64
N GLY A 47 2.37 -9.51 -7.89
CA GLY A 47 2.48 -8.14 -8.37
C GLY A 47 2.94 -7.17 -7.28
N GLN A 48 3.50 -6.04 -7.71
CA GLN A 48 3.94 -5.00 -6.80
C GLN A 48 2.75 -4.35 -6.09
N LEU A 49 2.92 -4.11 -4.80
CA LEU A 49 1.95 -3.45 -3.96
C LEU A 49 2.27 -1.95 -3.85
N ALA A 50 1.23 -1.14 -3.95
CA ALA A 50 1.30 0.29 -3.69
C ALA A 50 0.63 0.59 -2.34
N LEU A 51 1.27 1.43 -1.54
CA LEU A 51 0.68 1.91 -0.30
C LEU A 51 -0.45 2.89 -0.64
N VAL A 52 -1.66 2.61 -0.16
CA VAL A 52 -2.84 3.47 -0.34
C VAL A 52 -2.99 4.42 0.85
N GLY A 53 -2.88 3.91 2.07
CA GLY A 53 -3.08 4.70 3.29
C GLY A 53 -3.15 3.82 4.54
N LYS A 54 -3.57 4.40 5.66
CA LYS A 54 -3.80 3.62 6.89
C LYS A 54 -5.06 2.77 6.76
N ALA A 55 -5.07 1.60 7.38
CA ALA A 55 -6.26 0.77 7.44
C ALA A 55 -7.39 1.52 8.15
N GLY A 56 -8.49 1.77 7.43
CA GLY A 56 -9.63 2.52 7.95
C GLY A 56 -9.53 4.04 7.80
N ASP A 57 -8.50 4.55 7.11
CA ASP A 57 -8.53 5.93 6.63
C ASP A 57 -9.61 6.02 5.54
N GLU A 58 -10.62 6.87 5.73
CA GLU A 58 -11.62 7.09 4.69
C GLU A 58 -10.92 7.66 3.46
N PRO A 59 -11.17 7.12 2.25
CA PRO A 59 -10.68 7.76 1.05
C PRO A 59 -11.28 9.16 1.05
N HIS A 60 -10.44 10.18 1.14
CA HIS A 60 -10.86 11.57 0.94
C HIS A 60 -11.19 11.75 -0.56
N TYR A 61 -12.27 11.12 -1.03
CA TYR A 61 -12.95 11.55 -2.25
C TYR A 61 -13.46 12.95 -1.96
N ARG A 62 -12.66 13.94 -2.33
CA ARG A 62 -13.06 15.32 -2.41
C ARG A 62 -14.12 15.38 -3.52
N LEU A 63 -15.38 15.19 -3.15
CA LEU A 63 -16.51 15.54 -3.98
C LEU A 63 -16.49 17.06 -4.08
N GLU A 64 -15.94 17.58 -5.19
CA GLU A 64 -16.16 18.96 -5.62
C GLU A 64 -17.64 19.22 -5.92
#